data_AF-A0AB94IBS1-F1
#
_entry.id   AF-A0AB94IBS1-F1
#
_cell.length_a   1.000
_cell.length_b   1.000
_cell.length_c   1.000
_cell.angle_alpha   90.00
_cell.angle_beta   90.00
_cell.angle_gamma   90.00
#
_symmetry.space_group_name_H-M   'P 1'
#
loop_
_entity.id
_entity.type
_entity.pdbx_description
1 polymer ?
#
loop_
_entity_poly.entity_id
_entity_poly.type
_entity_poly.pdbx_seq_one_letter_code
_entity_poly.pdbx_strand_id
1 'polypeptide(L)'
;MIKRLKKAHIYLGMVLLIAISCCGFFVFESSIKSVTAKELQHNASSDSQTKEQQNDRVNANVARPVVRSSKPKYPIRFIDNAIIKDIKTGRSFKRTIDLKPTLDRIQKGGKYPHRNDGSVFKNRPHRTSKQTPLPKRELGYYREYVHPTPDFSGPGPQRIIVGQGRDIYYTSDHYETFIRIK
;
A
#
# COMPACT_ATOMS: atom_id res chain seq x y z
N MET A 1 -28.02 24.43 -58.99
CA MET A 1 -29.07 24.87 -58.04
C MET A 1 -28.43 25.56 -56.84
N ILE A 2 -28.50 26.90 -56.87
CA ILE A 2 -28.63 27.92 -55.81
C ILE A 2 -28.25 27.54 -54.36
N LYS A 3 -27.27 28.30 -53.85
CA LYS A 3 -26.82 28.47 -52.45
C LYS A 3 -28.00 28.81 -51.51
N ARG A 4 -27.99 28.31 -50.27
CA ARG A 4 -28.76 28.92 -49.17
C ARG A 4 -27.86 29.33 -48.01
N LEU A 5 -28.22 30.49 -47.47
CA LEU A 5 -27.42 31.48 -46.79
C LEU A 5 -27.95 31.63 -45.36
N LYS A 6 -27.01 31.74 -44.40
CA LYS A 6 -26.96 32.53 -43.14
C LYS A 6 -28.23 32.93 -42.35
N LYS A 7 -27.97 33.05 -41.03
CA LYS A 7 -28.58 33.88 -39.94
C LYS A 7 -29.46 33.09 -38.97
N ALA A 8 -29.17 32.99 -37.66
CA ALA A 8 -28.85 33.94 -36.59
C ALA A 8 -30.09 34.48 -35.85
N HIS A 9 -29.95 34.53 -34.51
CA HIS A 9 -30.68 35.28 -33.47
C HIS A 9 -31.70 34.55 -32.55
N ILE A 10 -31.29 34.47 -31.27
CA ILE A 10 -31.93 34.97 -30.03
C ILE A 10 -33.35 34.46 -29.69
N TYR A 11 -33.47 33.76 -28.55
CA TYR A 11 -34.46 33.98 -27.47
C TYR A 11 -33.88 33.34 -26.19
N LEU A 12 -33.47 34.10 -25.17
CA LEU A 12 -34.27 34.75 -24.11
C LEU A 12 -34.66 33.77 -22.99
N GLY A 13 -33.96 33.91 -21.86
CA GLY A 13 -34.47 33.85 -20.49
C GLY A 13 -35.24 32.61 -20.00
N MET A 14 -34.63 31.88 -19.06
CA MET A 14 -35.32 31.59 -17.79
C MET A 14 -34.31 31.25 -16.70
N VAL A 15 -34.15 32.21 -15.79
CA VAL A 15 -33.59 32.03 -14.44
C VAL A 15 -34.60 31.17 -13.66
N LEU A 16 -34.14 30.06 -13.07
CA LEU A 16 -34.87 29.43 -11.98
C LEU A 16 -33.88 29.10 -10.86
N LEU A 17 -33.92 29.93 -9.81
CA LEU A 17 -33.32 29.68 -8.51
C LEU A 17 -33.95 28.43 -7.89
N ILE A 18 -33.13 27.44 -7.53
CA ILE A 18 -33.51 26.40 -6.58
C ILE A 18 -32.78 26.70 -5.27
N ALA A 19 -33.52 27.25 -4.31
CA ALA A 19 -33.07 27.42 -2.94
C ALA A 19 -33.07 26.05 -2.25
N ILE A 20 -31.88 25.51 -1.97
CA ILE A 20 -31.73 24.32 -1.13
C ILE A 20 -31.67 24.80 0.31
N SER A 21 -32.81 24.72 0.97
CA SER A 21 -32.93 24.77 2.43
C SER A 21 -32.32 23.50 3.01
N CYS A 22 -31.05 23.55 3.42
CA CYS A 22 -30.43 22.50 4.23
C CYS A 22 -30.67 22.81 5.71
N CYS A 23 -31.77 22.24 6.21
CA CYS A 23 -31.98 21.95 7.61
C CYS A 23 -30.97 20.89 8.07
N GLY A 24 -30.42 21.01 9.28
CA GLY A 24 -29.66 19.94 9.93
C GLY A 24 -28.25 20.33 10.36
N PHE A 25 -28.15 21.33 11.24
CA PHE A 25 -26.96 21.57 12.04
C PHE A 25 -26.80 20.39 13.01
N PHE A 26 -25.88 19.48 12.70
CA PHE A 26 -25.55 18.29 13.48
C PHE A 26 -24.66 18.72 14.65
N VAL A 27 -25.22 18.77 15.86
CA VAL A 27 -24.44 19.04 17.08
C VAL A 27 -23.66 17.77 17.45
N PHE A 28 -22.35 17.92 17.42
CA PHE A 28 -21.32 16.96 17.79
C PHE A 28 -21.05 17.14 19.28
N GLU A 29 -21.53 16.24 20.14
CA GLU A 29 -21.19 16.26 21.56
C GLU A 29 -20.11 15.23 21.86
N SER A 30 -19.04 15.75 22.46
CA SER A 30 -17.78 15.08 22.69
C SER A 30 -17.84 14.09 23.85
N SER A 31 -17.16 12.97 23.62
CA SER A 31 -16.53 12.08 24.60
C SER A 31 -15.99 12.82 25.84
N ILE A 32 -16.12 12.22 27.03
CA ILE A 32 -15.00 11.68 27.84
C ILE A 32 -15.57 10.85 29.01
N LYS A 33 -15.30 9.55 29.03
CA LYS A 33 -15.47 8.69 30.20
C LYS A 33 -14.19 8.78 31.04
N SER A 34 -14.33 9.27 32.27
CA SER A 34 -13.30 9.28 33.30
C SER A 34 -13.13 7.87 33.90
N VAL A 35 -11.93 7.31 33.81
CA VAL A 35 -11.53 6.13 34.58
C VAL A 35 -10.53 6.59 35.63
N THR A 36 -10.97 6.54 36.88
CA THR A 36 -10.17 6.70 38.09
C THR A 36 -9.39 5.43 38.37
N ALA A 37 -8.06 5.52 38.42
CA ALA A 37 -7.22 4.46 38.99
C ALA A 37 -6.33 5.09 40.07
N LYS A 38 -6.72 4.83 41.33
CA LYS A 38 -5.90 4.99 42.51
C LYS A 38 -4.91 3.82 42.57
N GLU A 39 -3.62 4.15 42.62
CA GLU A 39 -2.73 3.81 43.73
C GLU A 39 -2.69 2.35 44.20
N LEU A 40 -1.52 1.72 44.04
CA LEU A 40 -0.77 1.10 45.14
C LEU A 40 0.62 0.67 44.64
N GLN A 41 1.61 1.48 45.01
CA GLN A 41 2.98 1.02 45.20
C GLN A 41 3.01 0.24 46.52
N HIS A 42 3.66 -0.93 46.58
CA HIS A 42 4.73 -1.19 47.55
C HIS A 42 5.32 -2.61 47.47
N ASN A 43 6.54 -2.68 48.05
CA ASN A 43 7.39 -3.81 48.39
C ASN A 43 8.33 -4.27 47.25
N ALA A 44 9.61 -3.82 47.23
CA ALA A 44 10.71 -4.27 48.11
C ALA A 44 10.93 -5.79 47.97
N SER A 45 12.12 -6.38 47.94
CA SER A 45 13.52 -5.98 48.05
C SER A 45 14.21 -7.35 48.15
N SER A 46 15.24 -7.63 47.38
CA SER A 46 16.27 -8.59 47.83
C SER A 46 17.46 -8.57 46.88
N ASP A 47 18.55 -8.13 47.48
CA ASP A 47 19.93 -8.11 47.03
C ASP A 47 20.41 -9.41 46.38
N SER A 48 21.31 -9.25 45.42
CA SER A 48 22.67 -9.81 45.58
C SER A 48 23.59 -9.23 44.52
N GLN A 49 24.49 -8.37 44.97
CA GLN A 49 25.70 -7.96 44.24
C GLN A 49 26.69 -9.13 44.20
N THR A 50 27.26 -9.39 43.03
CA THR A 50 28.65 -9.86 42.96
C THR A 50 29.37 -9.03 41.91
N LYS A 51 30.34 -8.25 42.38
CA LYS A 51 31.28 -7.48 41.58
C LYS A 51 32.31 -8.44 40.98
N GLU A 52 32.62 -8.29 39.71
CA GLU A 52 33.99 -8.47 39.24
C GLU A 52 34.27 -7.44 38.13
N GLN A 53 34.95 -6.38 38.53
CA GLN A 53 35.61 -5.43 37.65
C GLN A 53 37.03 -5.93 37.46
N GLN A 54 37.38 -6.39 36.25
CA GLN A 54 38.77 -6.40 35.79
C GLN A 54 38.84 -5.50 34.56
N ASN A 55 39.52 -4.35 34.74
CA ASN A 55 39.82 -3.37 33.72
C ASN A 55 40.86 -3.92 32.75
N ASP A 56 40.47 -4.15 31.49
CA ASP A 56 41.41 -4.13 30.37
C ASP A 56 41.24 -2.83 29.59
N ARG A 57 42.22 -1.95 29.78
CA ARG A 57 42.44 -0.75 28.98
C ARG A 57 42.81 -1.18 27.56
N VAL A 58 41.85 -1.15 26.64
CA VAL A 58 42.14 -1.14 25.20
C VAL A 58 41.39 0.01 24.53
N ASN A 59 42.14 1.09 24.37
CA ASN A 59 42.20 1.97 23.20
C ASN A 59 40.89 2.52 22.61
N ALA A 60 40.72 3.83 22.78
CA ALA A 60 39.74 4.65 22.09
C ALA A 60 39.96 4.60 20.57
N ASN A 61 39.17 3.78 19.86
CA ASN A 61 38.85 3.86 18.43
C ASN A 61 37.74 2.84 18.08
N VAL A 62 36.65 2.80 18.88
CA VAL A 62 35.50 1.96 18.54
C VAL A 62 34.76 2.64 17.39
N ALA A 63 35.19 2.30 16.18
CA ALA A 63 34.44 2.52 14.96
C ALA A 63 32.99 2.11 15.22
N ARG A 64 32.06 3.02 14.91
CA ARG A 64 30.62 2.74 14.77
C ARG A 64 30.47 1.34 14.18
N PRO A 65 29.64 0.44 14.77
CA PRO A 65 29.51 -0.91 14.25
C PRO A 65 29.11 -0.76 12.79
N VAL A 66 30.04 -1.09 11.90
CA VAL A 66 29.74 -1.31 10.50
C VAL A 66 28.85 -2.53 10.56
N VAL A 67 27.53 -2.29 10.61
CA VAL A 67 26.52 -3.31 10.39
C VAL A 67 26.87 -3.87 9.02
N ARG A 68 27.64 -4.96 9.02
CA ARG A 68 27.97 -5.71 7.82
C ARG A 68 26.62 -6.19 7.32
N SER A 69 26.13 -5.47 6.32
CA SER A 69 24.87 -5.71 5.62
C SER A 69 24.89 -7.13 5.09
N SER A 70 24.41 -8.07 5.89
CA SER A 70 23.97 -9.36 5.39
C SER A 70 22.81 -9.05 4.45
N LYS A 71 23.05 -9.21 3.14
CA LYS A 71 22.05 -9.02 2.10
C LYS A 71 20.72 -9.63 2.56
N PRO A 72 19.62 -8.86 2.62
CA PRO A 72 18.33 -9.41 3.02
C PRO A 72 17.94 -10.52 2.04
N LYS A 73 17.34 -11.59 2.57
CA LYS A 73 16.87 -12.76 1.81
C LYS A 73 15.74 -12.44 0.81
N TYR A 74 15.34 -11.15 0.72
CA TYR A 74 14.50 -10.52 -0.29
C TYR A 74 14.95 -9.06 -0.50
N PRO A 75 15.60 -8.71 -1.61
CA PRO A 75 15.67 -7.36 -2.12
C PRO A 75 14.32 -6.63 -2.12
N ILE A 76 14.33 -5.45 -1.48
CA ILE A 76 13.31 -4.39 -1.56
C ILE A 76 12.00 -4.71 -0.80
N ARG A 77 12.07 -4.61 0.52
CA ARG A 77 10.90 -4.42 1.40
C ARG A 77 10.14 -3.14 1.06
N PHE A 78 10.87 -2.06 0.77
CA PHE A 78 10.34 -0.72 0.58
C PHE A 78 10.50 -0.24 -0.85
N ILE A 79 9.39 0.12 -1.49
CA ILE A 79 9.44 0.81 -2.79
C ILE A 79 9.21 2.28 -2.53
N ASP A 80 10.28 3.05 -2.59
CA ASP A 80 10.21 4.50 -2.43
C ASP A 80 9.59 5.15 -3.65
N ASN A 81 8.86 6.25 -3.40
CA ASN A 81 8.31 7.10 -4.46
C ASN A 81 7.40 6.36 -5.46
N ALA A 82 6.77 5.25 -5.05
CA ALA A 82 5.86 4.50 -5.91
C ALA A 82 4.64 5.36 -6.28
N ILE A 83 4.31 5.37 -7.56
CA ILE A 83 3.11 6.04 -8.07
C ILE A 83 1.98 5.00 -8.09
N ILE A 84 1.00 5.18 -7.21
CA ILE A 84 -0.21 4.38 -7.18
C ILE A 84 -1.26 5.08 -8.03
N LYS A 85 -1.77 4.38 -9.05
CA LYS A 85 -2.79 4.88 -9.95
C LYS A 85 -4.14 4.23 -9.63
N ASP A 86 -5.11 5.03 -9.21
CA ASP A 86 -6.48 4.57 -9.10
C ASP A 86 -7.13 4.53 -10.49
N ILE A 87 -7.41 3.34 -11.00
CA ILE A 87 -8.10 3.19 -12.29
C ILE A 87 -9.54 3.72 -12.22
N LYS A 88 -10.20 3.71 -11.05
CA LYS A 88 -11.60 4.15 -10.93
C LYS A 88 -11.72 5.66 -11.00
N THR A 89 -10.88 6.39 -10.25
CA THR A 89 -10.96 7.85 -10.15
C THR A 89 -9.95 8.58 -11.04
N GLY A 90 -8.95 7.87 -11.58
CA GLY A 90 -7.83 8.47 -12.34
C GLY A 90 -6.78 9.18 -11.47
N ARG A 91 -6.99 9.25 -10.14
CA ARG A 91 -6.06 9.89 -9.21
C ARG A 91 -4.75 9.10 -9.10
N SER A 92 -3.65 9.83 -8.96
CA SER A 92 -2.33 9.24 -8.74
C SER A 92 -1.75 9.76 -7.43
N PHE A 93 -1.19 8.85 -6.63
CA PHE A 93 -0.60 9.15 -5.33
C PHE A 93 0.84 8.67 -5.28
N LYS A 94 1.72 9.49 -4.73
CA LYS A 94 3.12 9.13 -4.52
C LYS A 94 3.34 8.77 -3.05
N ARG A 95 3.88 7.58 -2.77
CA ARG A 95 4.20 7.17 -1.38
C ARG A 95 5.26 6.07 -1.35
N THR A 96 5.85 5.86 -0.17
CA THR A 96 6.68 4.67 0.10
C THR A 96 5.79 3.48 0.46
N ILE A 97 6.07 2.33 -0.14
CA ILE A 97 5.27 1.10 0.03
C ILE A 97 6.06 0.08 0.81
N ASP A 98 5.52 -0.40 1.94
CA ASP A 98 6.06 -1.56 2.66
C ASP A 98 5.37 -2.83 2.18
N LEU A 99 6.11 -3.68 1.47
CA LEU A 99 5.59 -4.94 0.95
C LEU A 99 5.58 -6.07 1.99
N LYS A 100 6.34 -5.92 3.08
CA LYS A 100 6.53 -6.97 4.08
C LYS A 100 5.21 -7.52 4.66
N PRO A 101 4.20 -6.71 5.02
CA PRO A 101 2.95 -7.25 5.55
C PRO A 101 2.25 -8.22 4.60
N THR A 102 2.31 -7.95 3.29
CA THR A 102 1.69 -8.83 2.29
C THR A 102 2.55 -10.04 1.99
N LEU A 103 3.87 -9.88 1.91
CA LEU A 103 4.79 -11.00 1.72
C LEU A 103 4.72 -11.99 2.89
N ASP A 104 4.72 -11.50 4.12
CA ASP A 104 4.57 -12.33 5.33
C ASP A 104 3.23 -13.06 5.34
N ARG A 105 2.14 -12.37 4.93
CA ARG A 105 0.81 -12.97 4.80
C ARG A 105 0.82 -14.12 3.79
N ILE A 106 1.40 -13.90 2.61
CA ILE A 106 1.53 -14.92 1.56
C ILE A 106 2.36 -16.10 2.07
N GLN A 107 3.49 -15.85 2.72
CA GLN A 107 4.36 -16.88 3.26
C GLN A 107 3.66 -17.76 4.29
N LYS A 108 2.77 -17.19 5.10
CA LYS A 108 1.95 -17.91 6.08
C LYS A 108 0.73 -18.61 5.48
N GLY A 109 0.49 -18.49 4.16
CA GLY A 109 -0.69 -19.01 3.48
C GLY A 109 -1.98 -18.23 3.79
N GLY A 110 -1.87 -17.02 4.35
CA GLY A 110 -3.01 -16.17 4.68
C GLY A 110 -3.63 -15.52 3.44
N LYS A 111 -4.94 -15.26 3.51
CA LYS A 111 -5.72 -14.65 2.41
C LYS A 111 -6.17 -13.24 2.74
N TYR A 112 -6.23 -12.38 1.73
CA TYR A 112 -6.97 -11.12 1.78
C TYR A 112 -8.43 -11.38 1.41
N PRO A 113 -9.43 -10.69 2.00
CA PRO A 113 -10.85 -10.88 1.69
C PRO A 113 -11.21 -10.35 0.30
N HIS A 114 -10.73 -11.03 -0.74
CA HIS A 114 -11.03 -10.74 -2.13
C HIS A 114 -10.97 -12.04 -2.94
N ARG A 115 -11.97 -12.26 -3.80
CA ARG A 115 -12.14 -13.50 -4.56
C ARG A 115 -10.91 -13.91 -5.41
N ASN A 116 -10.11 -12.95 -5.85
CA ASN A 116 -8.92 -13.21 -6.67
C ASN A 116 -7.62 -13.35 -5.85
N ASP A 117 -7.62 -13.10 -4.54
CA ASP A 117 -6.39 -13.24 -3.73
C ASP A 117 -5.96 -14.71 -3.68
N GLY A 118 -4.74 -14.99 -4.15
CA GLY A 118 -4.18 -16.34 -4.34
C GLY A 118 -4.61 -17.05 -5.63
N SER A 119 -5.41 -16.42 -6.49
CA SER A 119 -5.88 -17.02 -7.75
C SER A 119 -4.80 -16.98 -8.85
N VAL A 120 -5.03 -17.72 -9.94
CA VAL A 120 -4.07 -17.81 -11.05
C VAL A 120 -4.02 -16.49 -11.82
N PHE A 121 -2.84 -15.89 -11.92
CA PHE A 121 -2.58 -14.76 -12.79
C PHE A 121 -2.30 -15.25 -14.21
N LYS A 122 -3.21 -14.92 -15.14
CA LYS A 122 -3.17 -15.45 -16.52
C LYS A 122 -2.07 -14.85 -17.40
N ASN A 123 -1.36 -13.80 -16.94
CA ASN A 123 -0.33 -13.08 -17.69
C ASN A 123 -0.73 -12.79 -19.16
N ARG A 124 -1.92 -12.22 -19.34
CA ARG A 124 -2.47 -11.92 -20.67
C ARG A 124 -1.66 -10.81 -21.36
N PRO A 125 -1.64 -10.76 -22.70
CA PRO A 125 -1.10 -9.64 -23.44
C PRO A 125 -1.71 -8.32 -22.97
N HIS A 126 -0.86 -7.33 -22.73
CA HIS A 126 -1.25 -5.98 -22.39
C HIS A 126 -2.05 -5.35 -23.53
N ARG A 127 -3.08 -4.55 -23.20
CA ARG A 127 -4.09 -4.08 -24.18
C ARG A 127 -3.46 -3.26 -25.31
N THR A 128 -2.52 -2.38 -24.96
CA THR A 128 -1.90 -1.42 -25.88
C THR A 128 -0.68 -2.01 -26.58
N SER A 129 0.31 -2.50 -25.82
CA SER A 129 1.58 -2.99 -26.38
C SER A 129 1.48 -4.38 -27.01
N LYS A 130 0.39 -5.12 -26.77
CA LYS A 130 0.18 -6.52 -27.20
C LYS A 130 1.23 -7.53 -26.69
N GLN A 131 2.10 -7.12 -25.78
CA GLN A 131 3.10 -7.99 -25.15
C GLN A 131 2.63 -8.44 -23.77
N THR A 132 3.08 -9.62 -23.33
CA THR A 132 2.83 -10.08 -21.96
C THR A 132 3.68 -9.28 -20.99
N PRO A 133 3.12 -8.78 -19.87
CA PRO A 133 3.88 -7.93 -18.95
C PRO A 133 4.95 -8.71 -18.16
N LEU A 134 4.76 -10.02 -17.96
CA LEU A 134 5.74 -10.92 -17.33
C LEU A 134 6.28 -11.94 -18.34
N PRO A 135 7.45 -12.56 -18.07
CA PRO A 135 7.97 -13.65 -18.90
C PRO A 135 6.95 -14.76 -19.11
N LYS A 136 6.84 -15.25 -20.35
CA LYS A 136 5.91 -16.33 -20.72
C LYS A 136 6.27 -17.61 -19.96
N ARG A 137 5.28 -18.19 -19.28
CA ARG A 137 5.36 -19.43 -18.50
C ARG A 137 4.06 -20.20 -18.69
N GLU A 138 4.03 -21.45 -18.25
CA GLU A 138 2.83 -22.29 -18.26
C GLU A 138 1.69 -21.69 -17.42
N LEU A 139 0.45 -22.09 -17.74
CA LEU A 139 -0.72 -21.66 -16.98
C LEU A 139 -0.62 -22.13 -15.53
N GLY A 140 -0.87 -21.24 -14.57
CA GLY A 140 -0.75 -21.55 -13.15
C GLY A 140 0.64 -21.33 -12.56
N TYR A 141 1.63 -20.95 -13.37
CA TYR A 141 2.95 -20.57 -12.86
C TYR A 141 2.88 -19.34 -11.94
N TYR A 142 2.05 -18.35 -12.29
CA TYR A 142 1.88 -17.12 -11.52
C TYR A 142 0.57 -17.12 -10.73
N ARG A 143 0.64 -16.65 -9.48
CA ARG A 143 -0.51 -16.34 -8.63
C ARG A 143 -0.54 -14.86 -8.28
N GLU A 144 -1.72 -14.29 -8.21
CA GLU A 144 -1.92 -12.89 -7.83
C GLU A 144 -2.38 -12.75 -6.38
N TYR A 145 -1.90 -11.71 -5.70
CA TYR A 145 -2.27 -11.36 -4.34
C TYR A 145 -2.55 -9.87 -4.23
N VAL A 146 -3.57 -9.53 -3.45
CA VAL A 146 -3.94 -8.15 -3.17
C VAL A 146 -2.96 -7.55 -2.19
N HIS A 147 -2.34 -6.43 -2.58
CA HIS A 147 -1.64 -5.57 -1.64
C HIS A 147 -2.59 -4.44 -1.21
N PRO A 148 -3.01 -4.39 0.06
CA PRO A 148 -3.99 -3.40 0.50
C PRO A 148 -3.48 -1.98 0.25
N THR A 149 -4.36 -1.12 -0.24
CA THR A 149 -4.06 0.30 -0.40
C THR A 149 -4.77 1.05 0.72
N PRO A 150 -4.03 1.70 1.64
CA PRO A 150 -4.66 2.54 2.66
C PRO A 150 -5.61 3.55 2.01
N ASP A 151 -6.73 3.82 2.69
CA ASP A 151 -7.74 4.82 2.30
C ASP A 151 -8.53 4.51 1.02
N PHE A 152 -8.40 3.31 0.46
CA PHE A 152 -9.18 2.86 -0.69
C PHE A 152 -10.34 1.97 -0.27
N SER A 153 -11.52 2.23 -0.84
CA SER A 153 -12.65 1.31 -0.76
C SER A 153 -12.41 0.09 -1.67
N GLY A 154 -12.15 -1.06 -1.04
CA GLY A 154 -11.92 -2.35 -1.72
C GLY A 154 -10.45 -2.74 -1.86
N PRO A 155 -10.07 -3.57 -2.86
CA PRO A 155 -8.71 -4.11 -2.97
C PRO A 155 -7.68 -3.10 -3.46
N GLY A 156 -8.11 -1.94 -3.97
CA GLY A 156 -7.24 -0.96 -4.62
C GLY A 156 -6.53 -1.49 -5.87
N PRO A 157 -5.57 -0.73 -6.42
CA PRO A 157 -4.84 -1.10 -7.65
C PRO A 157 -3.62 -1.99 -7.40
N GLN A 158 -3.09 -2.03 -6.18
CA GLN A 158 -1.79 -2.66 -5.90
C GLN A 158 -1.88 -4.19 -5.84
N ARG A 159 -0.92 -4.90 -6.46
CA ARG A 159 -0.86 -6.37 -6.43
C ARG A 159 0.58 -6.86 -6.30
N ILE A 160 0.73 -8.05 -5.71
CA ILE A 160 1.95 -8.85 -5.76
C ILE A 160 1.67 -10.10 -6.60
N ILE A 161 2.54 -10.39 -7.55
CA ILE A 161 2.51 -11.61 -8.35
C ILE A 161 3.65 -12.52 -7.91
N VAL A 162 3.33 -13.75 -7.53
CA VAL A 162 4.32 -14.76 -7.12
C VAL A 162 4.33 -15.89 -8.14
N GLY A 163 5.51 -16.13 -8.70
CA GLY A 163 5.81 -17.28 -9.54
C GLY A 163 6.35 -18.47 -8.74
N GLN A 164 6.15 -19.68 -9.23
CA GLN A 164 6.64 -20.91 -8.59
C GLN A 164 8.17 -20.94 -8.43
N GLY A 165 8.91 -20.34 -9.38
CA GLY A 165 10.39 -20.26 -9.36
C GLY A 165 10.98 -19.16 -8.45
N ARG A 166 10.27 -18.75 -7.39
CA ARG A 166 10.63 -17.62 -6.50
C ARG A 166 10.67 -16.25 -7.19
N ASP A 167 10.09 -16.14 -8.39
CA ASP A 167 9.91 -14.86 -9.04
C ASP A 167 8.82 -14.07 -8.31
N ILE A 168 9.14 -12.85 -7.85
CA ILE A 168 8.17 -11.97 -7.22
C ILE A 168 8.12 -10.65 -8.00
N TYR A 169 6.92 -10.20 -8.31
CA TYR A 169 6.68 -8.93 -8.98
C TYR A 169 5.65 -8.12 -8.21
N TYR A 170 5.80 -6.81 -8.25
CA TYR A 170 4.85 -5.86 -7.69
C TYR A 170 4.34 -4.91 -8.77
N THR A 171 3.07 -4.55 -8.69
CA THR A 171 2.42 -3.53 -9.53
C THR A 171 1.66 -2.56 -8.64
N SER A 172 1.85 -1.26 -8.88
CA SER A 172 1.15 -0.17 -8.17
C SER A 172 -0.05 0.39 -8.94
N ASP A 173 -0.21 -0.02 -10.19
CA ASP A 173 -1.11 0.56 -11.19
C ASP A 173 -2.02 -0.49 -11.85
N HIS A 174 -2.24 -1.61 -11.15
CA HIS A 174 -3.16 -2.67 -11.53
C HIS A 174 -2.81 -3.32 -12.88
N TYR A 175 -1.62 -3.92 -12.91
CA TYR A 175 -1.05 -4.75 -13.99
C TYR A 175 -0.59 -3.98 -15.24
N GLU A 176 -0.47 -2.66 -15.19
CA GLU A 176 0.06 -1.86 -16.30
C GLU A 176 1.60 -1.92 -16.31
N THR A 177 2.22 -1.74 -15.14
CA THR A 177 3.67 -1.86 -14.97
C THR A 177 4.04 -2.80 -13.83
N PHE A 178 5.24 -3.38 -13.92
CA PHE A 178 5.74 -4.35 -12.96
C PHE A 178 7.17 -4.03 -12.55
N ILE A 179 7.41 -4.14 -11.25
CA ILE A 179 8.73 -4.07 -10.63
C ILE A 179 9.07 -5.48 -10.16
N ARG A 180 10.19 -6.03 -10.65
CA ARG A 180 10.70 -7.31 -10.16
C ARG A 180 11.36 -7.09 -8.80
N ILE A 181 10.91 -7.86 -7.82
CA ILE A 181 11.45 -7.92 -6.48
C ILE A 181 12.38 -9.13 -6.46
N LYS A 182 13.63 -8.92 -6.03
CA LYS A 182 14.64 -9.99 -6.01
C LYS A 182 14.72 -10.61 -4.62
#